data_AF-A0AAW0BWL0-F1
#
_entry.id   AF-A0AAW0BWL0-F1
#
_cell.length_a   1.000
_cell.length_b   1.000
_cell.length_c   1.000
_cell.angle_alpha   90.00
_cell.angle_beta   90.00
_cell.angle_gamma   90.00
#
_symmetry.space_group_name_H-M   'P 1'
#
loop_
_entity.id
_entity.type
_entity.pdbx_description
1 polymer ?
#
loop_
_entity_poly.entity_id
_entity_poly.type
_entity_poly.pdbx_seq_one_letter_code
_entity_poly.pdbx_strand_id
1 'polypeptide(L)'
;MRSLALSALLLVCAKPIASQQIWDIWQTTWDRSKLFTSTPSNPPINFVTPSSIGQADIVVDDNTVLQNIFGFGSSLTDNSAMLMNNLKSRNSGNYWNLLNYLFSPTDGANAAGLNYIRVPLGASDFSAGLYSFDDSANDNSLNNFNINKAPSYLFTVLKDIQSINPLIKVHVLPWSPPGWMKTSNTMNGGSLKSNLVQLYAQYLLKSLQGFRNNGIPLYAISIQNEPQNNNPTYPTSTYTPQLEASVGSALRSLMNNNGFGSVKLIGYDHNWGNAGTYPVQLIDAAPNAFAGVAFHCYEGSVSQQDQFRNRYPNKEVYFTECSGTLGSDWWSDIKWYMDNIFIGSVEHGSSVGLMWNIALDGNGNPKLPGTNSCGGPGCRGVVQINNDGTWSVNQEFYAMAHLSKATIPKDAGGPFGQRISVSVGGQLNWALRVIGFATHRTNSADWVRYSLVVLNWNDQGGGSWNPQSVRTTIEFRGLQATYTFPVGVTTLWWFAPNNNQFAQVSNTTIENTIPISTDQKAQEPLAFFSKTKHSFKQFGHQLAQRFK
;
A
#
# COMPACT_ATOMS: atom_id res chain seq x y z
N MET A 1 -24.59 -41.71 -67.30
CA MET A 1 -24.99 -41.01 -66.06
C MET A 1 -24.37 -41.73 -64.86
N ARG A 2 -23.26 -41.23 -64.33
CA ARG A 2 -22.74 -41.59 -63.00
C ARG A 2 -22.17 -40.29 -62.41
N SER A 3 -22.91 -39.68 -61.49
CA SER A 3 -22.50 -38.49 -60.78
C SER A 3 -21.67 -38.91 -59.57
N LEU A 4 -20.41 -38.48 -59.52
CA LEU A 4 -19.57 -38.52 -58.32
C LEU A 4 -19.79 -37.21 -57.56
N ALA A 5 -20.44 -37.30 -56.40
CA ALA A 5 -20.53 -36.19 -55.45
C ALA A 5 -19.27 -36.18 -54.58
N LEU A 6 -18.51 -35.08 -54.63
CA LEU A 6 -17.38 -34.80 -53.75
C LEU A 6 -17.94 -34.27 -52.41
N SER A 7 -17.82 -35.04 -51.33
CA SER A 7 -18.11 -34.55 -49.98
C SER A 7 -16.90 -33.78 -49.45
N ALA A 8 -16.99 -32.45 -49.40
CA ALA A 8 -16.03 -31.61 -48.72
C ALA A 8 -16.31 -31.64 -47.20
N LEU A 9 -15.40 -32.22 -46.41
CA LEU A 9 -15.39 -32.08 -44.96
C LEU A 9 -14.99 -30.63 -44.60
N LEU A 10 -15.94 -29.83 -44.14
CA LEU A 10 -15.63 -28.58 -43.43
C LEU A 10 -15.11 -28.93 -42.02
N LEU A 11 -13.80 -28.88 -41.82
CA LEU A 11 -13.23 -28.74 -40.47
C LEU A 11 -13.57 -27.34 -39.96
N VAL A 12 -14.58 -27.24 -39.10
CA VAL A 12 -14.82 -26.04 -38.29
C VAL A 12 -13.72 -26.00 -37.23
N CYS A 13 -12.68 -25.20 -37.45
CA CYS A 13 -11.75 -24.81 -36.39
C CYS A 13 -12.51 -23.93 -35.39
N ALA A 14 -13.10 -24.54 -34.36
CA ALA A 14 -13.61 -23.80 -33.20
C ALA A 14 -12.42 -23.12 -32.52
N LYS A 15 -12.28 -21.80 -32.70
CA LYS A 15 -11.33 -21.01 -31.93
C LYS A 15 -11.81 -21.01 -30.47
N PRO A 16 -10.95 -21.24 -29.48
CA PRO A 16 -11.33 -21.04 -28.09
C PRO A 16 -11.73 -19.58 -27.92
N ILE A 17 -13.00 -19.34 -27.60
CA ILE A 17 -13.43 -18.05 -27.07
C ILE A 17 -12.71 -17.95 -25.73
N ALA A 18 -11.74 -17.03 -25.61
CA ALA A 18 -11.07 -16.79 -24.35
C ALA A 18 -12.14 -16.32 -23.35
N SER A 19 -12.49 -17.20 -22.41
CA SER A 19 -13.47 -16.90 -21.37
C SER A 19 -12.79 -16.17 -20.23
N GLN A 20 -13.52 -15.24 -19.61
CA GLN A 20 -13.08 -14.59 -18.40
C GLN A 20 -13.06 -15.65 -17.29
N GLN A 21 -11.94 -15.77 -16.59
CA GLN A 21 -11.68 -16.85 -15.65
C GLN A 21 -10.96 -16.34 -14.41
N ILE A 22 -11.40 -16.82 -13.24
CA ILE A 22 -10.71 -16.63 -11.97
C ILE A 22 -9.86 -17.88 -11.71
N TRP A 23 -8.55 -17.69 -11.78
CA TRP A 23 -7.55 -18.71 -11.43
C TRP A 23 -6.93 -18.44 -10.07
N ASP A 24 -6.63 -17.17 -9.84
CA ASP A 24 -5.76 -16.68 -8.81
C ASP A 24 -6.57 -16.25 -7.59
N ILE A 25 -6.34 -16.92 -6.46
CA ILE A 25 -7.07 -16.71 -5.21
C ILE A 25 -6.09 -16.74 -4.04
N TRP A 26 -6.17 -15.77 -3.14
CA TRP A 26 -5.40 -15.67 -1.90
C TRP A 26 -6.34 -15.63 -0.71
N GLN A 27 -5.98 -16.29 0.39
CA GLN A 27 -6.83 -16.41 1.57
C GLN A 27 -6.09 -16.18 2.89
N THR A 28 -6.74 -15.45 3.78
CA THR A 28 -6.46 -15.39 5.21
C THR A 28 -7.74 -15.76 5.95
N THR A 29 -7.77 -16.89 6.66
CA THR A 29 -8.98 -17.37 7.36
C THR A 29 -8.96 -16.98 8.84
N TRP A 30 -10.15 -16.81 9.44
CA TRP A 30 -10.29 -16.43 10.85
C TRP A 30 -9.57 -17.39 11.81
N ASP A 31 -9.59 -18.69 11.49
CA ASP A 31 -9.00 -19.78 12.26
C ASP A 31 -7.48 -19.94 12.03
N ARG A 32 -6.90 -19.07 11.20
CA ARG A 32 -5.48 -19.07 10.80
C ARG A 32 -5.02 -20.33 10.08
N SER A 33 -5.94 -21.18 9.59
CA SER A 33 -5.59 -22.34 8.75
C SER A 33 -4.98 -21.92 7.41
N LYS A 34 -5.30 -20.72 6.94
CA LYS A 34 -4.66 -20.04 5.82
C LYS A 34 -4.27 -18.62 6.24
N LEU A 35 -3.06 -18.22 5.89
CA LEU A 35 -2.46 -16.94 6.25
C LEU A 35 -1.78 -16.37 5.01
N PHE A 36 -2.49 -15.45 4.31
CA PHE A 36 -2.12 -14.94 2.99
C PHE A 36 -1.64 -16.03 2.01
N THR A 37 -2.36 -17.14 1.98
CA THR A 37 -2.00 -18.35 1.24
C THR A 37 -2.61 -18.34 -0.16
N SER A 38 -1.82 -18.62 -1.19
CA SER A 38 -2.32 -18.82 -2.55
C SER A 38 -3.07 -20.16 -2.65
N THR A 39 -4.31 -20.12 -3.14
CA THR A 39 -5.21 -21.26 -3.28
C THR A 39 -5.84 -21.26 -4.68
N PRO A 40 -5.02 -21.45 -5.73
CA PRO A 40 -5.51 -21.32 -7.11
C PRO A 40 -6.61 -22.33 -7.39
N SER A 41 -7.56 -21.94 -8.25
CA SER A 41 -8.67 -22.79 -8.67
C SER A 41 -8.27 -23.68 -9.85
N ASN A 42 -8.51 -25.00 -9.74
CA ASN A 42 -8.29 -25.96 -10.82
C ASN A 42 -9.40 -27.03 -10.81
N PRO A 43 -10.33 -27.04 -11.78
CA PRO A 43 -10.41 -26.13 -12.94
C PRO A 43 -10.71 -24.68 -12.53
N PRO A 44 -10.43 -23.68 -13.38
CA PRO A 44 -10.72 -22.29 -13.08
C PRO A 44 -12.22 -22.03 -12.97
N ILE A 45 -12.57 -20.97 -12.24
CA ILE A 45 -13.95 -20.50 -12.13
C ILE A 45 -14.24 -19.67 -13.38
N ASN A 46 -15.15 -20.16 -14.22
CA ASN A 46 -15.56 -19.47 -15.44
C ASN A 46 -16.65 -18.44 -15.15
N PHE A 47 -16.59 -17.29 -15.83
CA PHE A 47 -17.75 -16.44 -16.00
C PHE A 47 -18.67 -17.07 -17.07
N VAL A 48 -19.94 -17.25 -16.72
CA VAL A 48 -20.95 -17.93 -17.54
C VAL A 48 -22.22 -17.07 -17.64
N THR A 49 -23.16 -17.48 -18.50
CA THR A 49 -24.46 -16.82 -18.60
C THR A 49 -25.17 -16.79 -17.23
N PRO A 50 -25.83 -15.68 -16.87
CA PRO A 50 -26.56 -15.53 -15.61
C PRO A 50 -27.55 -16.66 -15.29
N SER A 51 -27.67 -17.00 -14.01
CA SER A 51 -28.57 -18.01 -13.45
C SER A 51 -28.97 -17.58 -12.03
N SER A 52 -29.45 -18.49 -11.18
CA SER A 52 -29.81 -18.16 -9.81
C SER A 52 -28.61 -17.63 -9.03
N ILE A 53 -28.74 -16.44 -8.45
CA ILE A 53 -27.72 -15.87 -7.58
C ILE A 53 -27.47 -16.74 -6.33
N GLY A 54 -26.28 -16.59 -5.75
CA GLY A 54 -25.91 -17.17 -4.46
C GLY A 54 -26.65 -16.53 -3.28
N GLN A 55 -26.15 -16.78 -2.07
CA GLN A 55 -26.65 -16.15 -0.84
C GLN A 55 -26.32 -14.66 -0.78
N ALA A 56 -25.20 -14.26 -1.40
CA ALA A 56 -24.82 -12.88 -1.66
C ALA A 56 -24.51 -12.70 -3.15
N ASP A 57 -24.52 -11.45 -3.59
CA ASP A 57 -24.34 -11.09 -5.00
C ASP A 57 -23.45 -9.84 -5.11
N ILE A 58 -22.27 -9.96 -5.70
CA ILE A 58 -21.32 -8.86 -5.91
C ILE A 58 -21.46 -8.39 -7.35
N VAL A 59 -21.89 -7.14 -7.54
CA VAL A 59 -21.96 -6.51 -8.86
C VAL A 59 -20.76 -5.59 -9.04
N VAL A 60 -19.95 -5.86 -10.06
CA VAL A 60 -18.78 -5.07 -10.42
C VAL A 60 -19.14 -4.13 -11.57
N ASP A 61 -19.07 -2.82 -11.32
CA ASP A 61 -19.26 -1.79 -12.34
C ASP A 61 -17.92 -1.12 -12.67
N ASP A 62 -17.32 -1.56 -13.78
CA ASP A 62 -16.07 -1.00 -14.28
C ASP A 62 -16.24 0.24 -15.16
N ASN A 63 -17.45 0.77 -15.31
CA ASN A 63 -17.68 2.09 -15.91
C ASN A 63 -17.56 3.22 -14.88
N THR A 64 -17.85 2.93 -13.61
CA THR A 64 -17.67 3.89 -12.52
C THR A 64 -16.28 3.76 -11.91
N VAL A 65 -15.37 4.56 -12.45
CA VAL A 65 -13.96 4.60 -12.04
C VAL A 65 -13.73 5.70 -11.00
N LEU A 66 -12.97 5.39 -9.95
CA LEU A 66 -12.72 6.24 -8.79
C LEU A 66 -11.23 6.60 -8.69
N GLN A 67 -10.71 6.81 -7.49
CA GLN A 67 -9.32 7.25 -7.29
C GLN A 67 -8.29 6.17 -7.66
N ASN A 68 -7.10 6.62 -8.05
CA ASN A 68 -5.93 5.76 -8.22
C ASN A 68 -5.40 5.31 -6.85
N ILE A 69 -4.92 4.08 -6.75
CA ILE A 69 -4.27 3.59 -5.54
C ILE A 69 -2.77 3.84 -5.66
N PHE A 70 -2.21 4.58 -4.70
CA PHE A 70 -0.79 4.88 -4.64
C PHE A 70 -0.01 3.80 -3.91
N GLY A 71 -0.60 3.16 -2.90
CA GLY A 71 -0.01 1.97 -2.31
C GLY A 71 -0.40 1.68 -0.88
N PHE A 72 0.11 0.55 -0.39
CA PHE A 72 -0.07 0.09 0.99
C PHE A 72 1.28 -0.26 1.60
N GLY A 73 1.39 -0.13 2.92
CA GLY A 73 2.61 -0.48 3.63
C GLY A 73 2.65 0.03 5.05
N SER A 74 3.84 0.43 5.51
CA SER A 74 4.07 0.74 6.91
C SER A 74 5.20 1.77 7.04
N SER A 75 5.49 2.20 8.26
CA SER A 75 6.56 3.16 8.52
C SER A 75 7.85 2.48 8.93
N LEU A 76 8.95 2.89 8.28
CA LEU A 76 10.29 2.47 8.63
C LEU A 76 10.87 3.50 9.61
N THR A 77 10.57 3.30 10.89
CA THR A 77 11.18 4.05 11.99
C THR A 77 12.65 3.66 12.16
N ASP A 78 13.43 4.48 12.87
CA ASP A 78 14.84 4.16 13.16
C ASP A 78 14.94 2.80 13.87
N ASN A 79 14.09 2.55 14.87
CA ASN A 79 14.09 1.29 15.60
C ASN A 79 13.65 0.11 14.72
N SER A 80 12.69 0.30 13.80
CA SER A 80 12.36 -0.72 12.80
C SER A 80 13.55 -1.05 11.89
N ALA A 81 14.22 -0.02 11.37
CA ALA A 81 15.38 -0.18 10.50
C ALA A 81 16.56 -0.83 11.24
N MET A 82 16.76 -0.50 12.52
CA MET A 82 17.75 -1.13 13.37
C MET A 82 17.48 -2.62 13.55
N LEU A 83 16.25 -3.01 13.88
CA LEU A 83 15.88 -4.42 14.04
C LEU A 83 16.07 -5.21 12.75
N MET A 84 15.65 -4.64 11.61
CA MET A 84 15.85 -5.21 10.29
C MET A 84 17.34 -5.37 9.94
N ASN A 85 18.16 -4.35 10.20
CA ASN A 85 19.61 -4.42 9.97
C ASN A 85 20.30 -5.43 10.91
N ASN A 86 19.85 -5.53 12.16
CA ASN A 86 20.35 -6.54 13.10
C ASN A 86 19.94 -7.95 12.67
N LEU A 87 18.74 -8.13 12.10
CA LEU A 87 18.34 -9.38 11.47
C LEU A 87 19.26 -9.71 10.29
N LYS A 88 19.59 -8.73 9.43
CA LYS A 88 20.55 -8.91 8.32
C LYS A 88 21.90 -9.42 8.80
N SER A 89 22.45 -8.82 9.86
CA SER A 89 23.74 -9.22 10.43
C SER A 89 23.71 -10.60 11.08
N ARG A 90 22.61 -10.97 11.75
CA ARG A 90 22.48 -12.25 12.47
C ARG A 90 22.08 -13.41 11.55
N ASN A 91 21.15 -13.16 10.63
CA ASN A 91 20.61 -14.15 9.71
C ASN A 91 20.19 -13.45 8.40
N SER A 92 21.17 -13.22 7.53
CA SER A 92 20.94 -12.55 6.24
C SER A 92 19.92 -13.28 5.36
N GLY A 93 19.81 -14.61 5.45
CA GLY A 93 18.82 -15.38 4.71
C GLY A 93 17.40 -15.01 5.14
N ASN A 94 17.14 -15.00 6.45
CA ASN A 94 15.85 -14.59 6.99
C ASN A 94 15.53 -13.12 6.69
N TYR A 95 16.53 -12.24 6.70
CA TYR A 95 16.34 -10.85 6.29
C TYR A 95 15.84 -10.71 4.84
N TRP A 96 16.52 -11.35 3.88
CA TRP A 96 16.11 -11.29 2.48
C TRP A 96 14.78 -12.01 2.23
N ASN A 97 14.50 -13.10 2.95
CA ASN A 97 13.20 -13.77 2.89
C ASN A 97 12.08 -12.85 3.39
N LEU A 98 12.30 -12.14 4.50
CA LEU A 98 11.34 -11.17 5.04
C LEU A 98 11.08 -10.05 4.02
N LEU A 99 12.13 -9.41 3.49
CA LEU A 99 11.95 -8.31 2.55
C LEU A 99 11.26 -8.76 1.26
N ASN A 100 11.59 -9.95 0.73
CA ASN A 100 10.87 -10.49 -0.43
C ASN A 100 9.40 -10.73 -0.11
N TYR A 101 9.10 -11.28 1.07
CA TYR A 101 7.73 -11.55 1.48
C TYR A 101 6.89 -10.27 1.58
N LEU A 102 7.46 -9.22 2.16
CA LEU A 102 6.80 -7.92 2.30
C LEU A 102 6.70 -7.17 0.97
N PHE A 103 7.79 -7.05 0.22
CA PHE A 103 7.91 -6.02 -0.82
C PHE A 103 7.93 -6.53 -2.25
N SER A 104 8.17 -7.83 -2.51
CA SER A 104 8.28 -8.34 -3.89
C SER A 104 7.01 -8.04 -4.70
N PRO A 105 7.07 -7.24 -5.78
CA PRO A 105 5.90 -6.78 -6.52
C PRO A 105 5.50 -7.78 -7.62
N THR A 106 5.46 -9.07 -7.30
CA THR A 106 5.10 -10.14 -8.24
C THR A 106 3.77 -10.76 -7.88
N ASP A 107 3.14 -11.47 -8.82
CA ASP A 107 1.93 -12.27 -8.55
C ASP A 107 2.24 -13.59 -7.83
N GLY A 108 3.52 -13.93 -7.60
CA GLY A 108 3.92 -15.19 -6.97
C GLY A 108 3.42 -15.37 -5.54
N ALA A 109 3.43 -16.63 -5.07
CA ALA A 109 3.24 -16.93 -3.65
C ALA A 109 4.38 -16.32 -2.82
N ASN A 110 4.10 -16.03 -1.53
CA ASN A 110 5.06 -15.38 -0.62
C ASN A 110 5.58 -14.02 -1.13
N ALA A 111 4.69 -13.21 -1.71
CA ALA A 111 4.99 -11.85 -2.16
C ALA A 111 3.75 -10.97 -1.99
N ALA A 112 3.76 -10.07 -0.99
CA ALA A 112 2.67 -9.14 -0.73
C ALA A 112 2.74 -7.88 -1.61
N GLY A 113 3.93 -7.53 -2.08
CA GLY A 113 4.13 -6.38 -2.97
C GLY A 113 3.82 -5.04 -2.32
N LEU A 114 4.05 -4.90 -1.01
CA LEU A 114 3.95 -3.61 -0.32
C LEU A 114 4.81 -2.59 -1.06
N ASN A 115 4.30 -1.39 -1.25
CA ASN A 115 4.87 -0.44 -2.21
C ASN A 115 4.88 1.01 -1.69
N TYR A 116 4.57 1.22 -0.41
CA TYR A 116 4.59 2.54 0.21
C TYR A 116 5.23 2.48 1.60
N ILE A 117 6.21 3.34 1.86
CA ILE A 117 6.91 3.44 3.15
C ILE A 117 6.87 4.88 3.64
N ARG A 118 6.47 5.06 4.91
CA ARG A 118 6.57 6.35 5.61
C ARG A 118 7.84 6.38 6.49
N VAL A 119 8.55 7.49 6.53
CA VAL A 119 9.85 7.61 7.21
C VAL A 119 9.93 8.89 8.04
N PRO A 120 10.25 8.81 9.34
CA PRO A 120 10.60 9.97 10.15
C PRO A 120 11.79 10.78 9.62
N LEU A 121 11.64 12.10 9.60
CA LEU A 121 12.73 13.05 9.48
C LEU A 121 13.20 13.45 10.88
N GLY A 122 14.38 12.96 11.27
CA GLY A 122 14.86 13.09 12.65
C GLY A 122 14.24 12.03 13.57
N ALA A 123 14.39 12.24 14.87
CA ALA A 123 13.86 11.31 15.87
C ALA A 123 12.32 11.29 15.90
N SER A 124 11.76 10.09 16.05
CA SER A 124 10.38 9.90 16.50
C SER A 124 10.34 9.30 17.91
N ASP A 125 9.16 8.91 18.37
CA ASP A 125 8.98 8.06 19.55
C ASP A 125 9.55 6.63 19.39
N PHE A 126 9.94 6.24 18.18
CA PHE A 126 10.62 4.98 17.84
C PHE A 126 12.03 5.22 17.26
N SER A 127 12.82 6.02 17.97
CA SER A 127 14.25 6.24 17.72
C SER A 127 15.09 5.92 18.96
N ALA A 128 16.39 5.67 18.79
CA ALA A 128 17.29 5.35 19.91
C ALA A 128 17.59 6.56 20.83
N GLY A 129 17.41 7.78 20.32
CA GLY A 129 17.64 9.03 21.04
C GLY A 129 17.10 10.23 20.25
N LEU A 130 17.09 11.39 20.90
CA LEU A 130 16.65 12.64 20.28
C LEU A 130 17.73 13.18 19.33
N TYR A 131 17.34 13.47 18.09
CA TYR A 131 18.16 14.19 17.13
C TYR A 131 17.28 14.86 16.06
N SER A 132 17.79 15.94 15.49
CA SER A 132 17.34 16.48 14.21
C SER A 132 18.50 16.50 13.23
N PHE A 133 18.29 16.93 11.99
CA PHE A 133 19.39 17.11 11.06
C PHE A 133 20.21 18.37 11.33
N ASP A 134 19.77 19.26 12.22
CA ASP A 134 20.50 20.50 12.56
C ASP A 134 20.27 20.91 14.02
N ASP A 135 21.07 20.35 14.94
CA ASP A 135 20.91 20.56 16.39
C ASP A 135 21.78 21.71 16.93
N SER A 136 22.56 22.36 16.06
CA SER A 136 23.39 23.50 16.44
C SER A 136 22.50 24.70 16.74
N ALA A 137 22.62 25.26 17.94
CA ALA A 137 21.79 26.38 18.37
C ALA A 137 21.97 27.60 17.46
N ASN A 138 20.85 28.20 17.05
CA ASN A 138 20.78 29.43 16.25
C ASN A 138 21.51 29.36 14.90
N ASP A 139 21.57 28.18 14.26
CA ASP A 139 22.12 28.04 12.91
C ASP A 139 21.16 28.58 11.84
N ASN A 140 21.05 29.91 11.75
CA ASN A 140 20.19 30.58 10.78
C ASN A 140 20.62 30.37 9.32
N SER A 141 21.79 29.79 9.09
CA SER A 141 22.33 29.42 7.77
C SER A 141 22.10 27.94 7.41
N LEU A 142 21.68 27.11 8.37
CA LEU A 142 21.63 25.65 8.26
C LEU A 142 22.99 25.07 7.81
N ASN A 143 24.11 25.68 8.20
CA ASN A 143 25.46 25.25 7.81
C ASN A 143 25.85 23.90 8.42
N ASN A 144 25.28 23.57 9.58
CA ASN A 144 25.47 22.32 10.30
C ASN A 144 24.41 21.27 9.97
N PHE A 145 23.49 21.55 9.03
CA PHE A 145 22.55 20.57 8.54
C PHE A 145 23.30 19.34 8.01
N ASN A 146 22.96 18.17 8.53
CA ASN A 146 23.55 16.91 8.13
C ASN A 146 22.50 15.78 8.12
N ILE A 147 22.13 15.35 6.91
CA ILE A 147 21.23 14.22 6.70
C ILE A 147 21.76 12.91 7.31
N ASN A 148 23.07 12.75 7.42
CA ASN A 148 23.71 11.55 7.96
C ASN A 148 23.69 11.48 9.49
N LYS A 149 22.99 12.41 10.17
CA LYS A 149 22.58 12.20 11.56
C LYS A 149 21.50 11.14 11.69
N ALA A 150 20.68 10.92 10.64
CA ALA A 150 19.87 9.71 10.58
C ALA A 150 20.79 8.48 10.63
N PRO A 151 20.43 7.44 11.37
CA PRO A 151 21.23 6.23 11.45
C PRO A 151 21.48 5.62 10.06
N SER A 152 22.72 5.22 9.76
CA SER A 152 23.10 4.70 8.44
C SER A 152 22.32 3.44 8.02
N TYR A 153 21.84 2.66 8.99
CA TYR A 153 21.01 1.48 8.74
C TYR A 153 19.65 1.85 8.13
N LEU A 154 19.12 3.06 8.34
CA LEU A 154 17.87 3.52 7.72
C LEU A 154 18.01 3.54 6.20
N PHE A 155 19.03 4.23 5.69
CA PHE A 155 19.30 4.30 4.26
C PHE A 155 19.71 2.94 3.69
N THR A 156 20.42 2.11 4.45
CA THR A 156 20.77 0.74 4.04
C THR A 156 19.51 -0.10 3.79
N VAL A 157 18.59 -0.14 4.75
CA VAL A 157 17.34 -0.91 4.63
C VAL A 157 16.45 -0.36 3.52
N LEU A 158 16.35 0.97 3.35
CA LEU A 158 15.59 1.56 2.23
C LEU A 158 16.15 1.14 0.86
N LYS A 159 17.48 1.11 0.70
CA LYS A 159 18.12 0.66 -0.55
C LYS A 159 17.91 -0.83 -0.81
N ASP A 160 17.97 -1.65 0.24
CA ASP A 160 17.69 -3.08 0.13
C ASP A 160 16.22 -3.31 -0.30
N ILE A 161 15.27 -2.56 0.26
CA ILE A 161 13.85 -2.59 -0.15
C ILE A 161 13.70 -2.15 -1.61
N GLN A 162 14.33 -1.03 -2.02
CA GLN A 162 14.30 -0.57 -3.41
C GLN A 162 14.87 -1.60 -4.41
N SER A 163 15.86 -2.38 -3.99
CA SER A 163 16.45 -3.43 -4.83
C SER A 163 15.47 -4.59 -5.12
N ILE A 164 14.50 -4.81 -4.23
CA ILE A 164 13.44 -5.81 -4.39
C ILE A 164 12.23 -5.19 -5.10
N ASN A 165 11.85 -3.98 -4.69
CA ASN A 165 10.71 -3.27 -5.22
C ASN A 165 11.11 -1.88 -5.71
N PRO A 166 11.48 -1.75 -7.01
CA PRO A 166 11.81 -0.45 -7.59
C PRO A 166 10.60 0.50 -7.70
N LEU A 167 9.38 0.02 -7.40
CA LEU A 167 8.15 0.80 -7.42
C LEU A 167 7.80 1.43 -6.06
N ILE A 168 8.65 1.24 -5.04
CA ILE A 168 8.42 1.75 -3.69
C ILE A 168 8.30 3.27 -3.69
N LYS A 169 7.25 3.77 -3.04
CA LYS A 169 7.05 5.19 -2.74
C LYS A 169 7.53 5.47 -1.33
N VAL A 170 8.40 6.47 -1.17
CA VAL A 170 8.88 6.92 0.14
C VAL A 170 8.23 8.26 0.48
N HIS A 171 7.55 8.31 1.62
CA HIS A 171 6.90 9.49 2.17
C HIS A 171 7.60 9.88 3.46
N VAL A 172 8.18 11.07 3.52
CA VAL A 172 8.89 11.53 4.72
C VAL A 172 8.09 12.53 5.53
N LEU A 173 8.26 12.55 6.85
CA LEU A 173 7.67 13.60 7.69
C LEU A 173 8.43 13.78 9.00
N PRO A 174 8.52 15.00 9.54
CA PRO A 174 9.14 15.25 10.84
C PRO A 174 8.15 15.05 11.99
N TRP A 175 8.63 14.46 13.09
CA TRP A 175 7.90 14.51 14.37
C TRP A 175 8.06 15.86 15.06
N SER A 176 9.14 16.57 14.76
CA SER A 176 9.46 17.83 15.42
C SER A 176 10.48 18.63 14.59
N PRO A 177 10.38 19.97 14.57
CA PRO A 177 11.49 20.83 14.19
C PRO A 177 12.71 20.63 15.12
N PRO A 178 13.92 21.05 14.69
CA PRO A 178 15.05 21.15 15.60
C PRO A 178 14.71 21.91 16.88
N GLY A 179 15.21 21.44 18.04
CA GLY A 179 14.81 21.96 19.34
C GLY A 179 14.98 23.47 19.49
N TRP A 180 16.08 24.04 18.96
CA TRP A 180 16.34 25.48 19.01
C TRP A 180 15.35 26.32 18.18
N MET A 181 14.67 25.71 17.19
CA MET A 181 13.61 26.36 16.43
C MET A 181 12.27 26.41 17.16
N LYS A 182 12.16 25.76 18.33
CA LYS A 182 10.90 25.57 19.04
C LYS A 182 10.76 26.45 20.27
N THR A 183 9.52 26.78 20.62
CA THR A 183 9.19 27.59 21.80
C THR A 183 9.61 26.93 23.12
N SER A 184 9.66 25.60 23.15
CA SER A 184 10.14 24.81 24.29
C SER A 184 11.67 24.69 24.36
N ASN A 185 12.39 25.10 23.30
CA ASN A 185 13.83 24.85 23.11
C ASN A 185 14.24 23.36 23.16
N THR A 186 13.29 22.44 23.01
CA THR A 186 13.50 20.99 22.92
C THR A 186 12.64 20.40 21.81
N MET A 187 13.03 19.24 21.28
CA MET A 187 12.22 18.51 20.30
C MET A 187 10.92 17.98 20.89
N ASN A 188 10.78 17.85 22.21
CA ASN A 188 9.56 17.36 22.83
C ASN A 188 8.58 18.51 23.15
N GLY A 189 7.34 18.43 22.67
CA GLY A 189 6.30 19.43 22.93
C GLY A 189 6.61 20.85 22.41
N GLY A 190 5.68 21.78 22.59
CA GLY A 190 5.82 23.15 22.11
C GLY A 190 5.56 23.29 20.61
N SER A 191 5.85 24.47 20.07
CA SER A 191 5.52 24.84 18.69
C SER A 191 6.73 25.43 17.97
N LEU A 192 6.70 25.45 16.63
CA LEU A 192 7.68 26.20 15.84
C LEU A 192 7.57 27.69 16.16
N LYS A 193 8.71 28.36 16.41
CA LYS A 193 8.73 29.82 16.57
C LYS A 193 8.27 30.46 15.25
N SER A 194 7.27 31.35 15.32
CA SER A 194 6.64 31.94 14.12
C SER A 194 7.61 32.70 13.21
N ASN A 195 8.67 33.30 13.77
CA ASN A 195 9.72 33.97 13.01
C ASN A 195 10.68 33.01 12.26
N LEU A 196 10.56 31.69 12.45
CA LEU A 196 11.43 30.68 11.83
C LEU A 196 10.74 29.87 10.73
N VAL A 197 9.52 30.25 10.30
CA VAL A 197 8.77 29.57 9.24
C VAL A 197 9.58 29.35 7.96
N GLN A 198 10.25 30.40 7.46
CA GLN A 198 11.04 30.32 6.23
C GLN A 198 12.25 29.42 6.39
N LEU A 199 12.93 29.52 7.55
CA LEU A 199 14.11 28.72 7.84
C LEU A 199 13.75 27.23 7.99
N TYR A 200 12.62 26.93 8.63
CA TYR A 200 12.14 25.56 8.74
C TYR A 200 11.73 24.97 7.38
N ALA A 201 11.12 25.77 6.50
CA ALA A 201 10.87 25.33 5.12
C ALA A 201 12.18 25.01 4.36
N GLN A 202 13.26 25.77 4.60
CA GLN A 202 14.58 25.45 4.04
C GLN A 202 15.18 24.17 4.63
N TYR A 203 14.96 23.90 5.92
CA TYR A 203 15.35 22.63 6.56
C TYR A 203 14.64 21.43 5.92
N LEU A 204 13.34 21.55 5.63
CA LEU A 204 12.58 20.50 4.93
C LEU A 204 13.05 20.33 3.47
N LEU A 205 13.39 21.42 2.76
CA LEU A 205 14.01 21.33 1.43
C LEU A 205 15.37 20.62 1.48
N LYS A 206 16.24 20.96 2.45
CA LYS A 206 17.53 20.28 2.64
C LYS A 206 17.34 18.78 2.94
N SER A 207 16.25 18.42 3.62
CA SER A 207 15.89 17.01 3.83
C SER A 207 15.52 16.30 2.53
N LEU A 208 14.70 16.92 1.66
CA LEU A 208 14.42 16.41 0.31
C LEU A 208 15.69 16.20 -0.51
N GLN A 209 16.61 17.17 -0.47
CA GLN A 209 17.92 17.09 -1.14
C GLN A 209 18.79 15.97 -0.55
N GLY A 210 18.81 15.81 0.78
CA GLY A 210 19.56 14.79 1.48
C GLY A 210 19.13 13.36 1.11
N PHE A 211 17.82 13.10 1.05
CA PHE A 211 17.29 11.80 0.61
C PHE A 211 17.63 11.53 -0.86
N ARG A 212 17.44 12.52 -1.75
CA ARG A 212 17.82 12.40 -3.17
C ARG A 212 19.31 12.08 -3.34
N ASN A 213 20.18 12.75 -2.60
CA ASN A 213 21.63 12.52 -2.64
C ASN A 213 22.03 11.14 -2.09
N ASN A 214 21.20 10.55 -1.22
CA ASN A 214 21.34 9.18 -0.77
C ASN A 214 20.79 8.14 -1.76
N GLY A 215 20.29 8.56 -2.93
CA GLY A 215 19.69 7.67 -3.92
C GLY A 215 18.24 7.27 -3.61
N ILE A 216 17.58 7.95 -2.66
CA ILE A 216 16.19 7.71 -2.27
C ILE A 216 15.31 8.85 -2.82
N PRO A 217 14.78 8.74 -4.05
CA PRO A 217 13.79 9.69 -4.53
C PRO A 217 12.53 9.62 -3.67
N LEU A 218 12.03 10.78 -3.25
CA LEU A 218 10.84 10.86 -2.41
C LEU A 218 9.58 11.04 -3.26
N TYR A 219 8.52 10.34 -2.88
CA TYR A 219 7.20 10.49 -3.46
C TYR A 219 6.44 11.65 -2.80
N ALA A 220 6.52 11.73 -1.47
CA ALA A 220 5.79 12.72 -0.67
C ALA A 220 6.59 13.23 0.53
N ILE A 221 6.22 14.41 1.00
CA ILE A 221 6.62 14.98 2.28
C ILE A 221 5.40 15.58 2.99
N SER A 222 5.29 15.44 4.30
CA SER A 222 4.36 16.25 5.13
C SER A 222 5.10 17.24 6.01
N ILE A 223 4.38 18.22 6.55
CA ILE A 223 4.96 19.32 7.33
C ILE A 223 5.26 18.93 8.79
N GLN A 224 4.35 18.19 9.42
CA GLN A 224 4.41 17.87 10.85
C GLN A 224 3.57 16.62 11.12
N ASN A 225 4.12 15.68 11.89
CA ASN A 225 3.35 14.59 12.45
C ASN A 225 2.38 15.10 13.52
N GLU A 226 1.11 14.73 13.43
CA GLU A 226 0.11 15.00 14.45
C GLU A 226 0.17 16.45 14.99
N PRO A 227 -0.05 17.48 14.15
CA PRO A 227 0.13 18.89 14.51
C PRO A 227 -0.76 19.38 15.68
N GLN A 228 -1.65 18.56 16.21
CA GLN A 228 -2.43 18.89 17.41
C GLN A 228 -1.95 18.12 18.66
N ASN A 229 -0.95 17.26 18.55
CA ASN A 229 -0.34 16.52 19.65
C ASN A 229 0.78 17.35 20.30
N ASN A 230 0.78 17.44 21.64
CA ASN A 230 1.76 18.20 22.43
C ASN A 230 2.48 17.34 23.48
N ASN A 231 2.58 16.03 23.27
CA ASN A 231 3.20 15.14 24.25
C ASN A 231 4.66 15.55 24.53
N PRO A 232 5.04 15.84 25.79
CA PRO A 232 6.38 16.33 26.12
C PRO A 232 7.41 15.21 26.37
N THR A 233 7.04 13.95 26.22
CA THR A 233 7.95 12.81 26.49
C THR A 233 8.70 12.30 25.25
N TYR A 234 8.26 12.72 24.06
CA TYR A 234 8.88 12.38 22.77
C TYR A 234 8.71 13.53 21.77
N PRO A 235 9.38 13.48 20.60
CA PRO A 235 9.29 14.52 19.59
C PRO A 235 7.84 14.77 19.15
N THR A 236 7.35 15.98 19.39
CA THR A 236 6.02 16.46 18.95
C THR A 236 6.09 17.95 18.69
N SER A 237 5.22 18.50 17.85
CA SER A 237 5.09 19.95 17.75
C SER A 237 3.69 20.37 17.35
N THR A 238 3.11 21.32 18.09
CA THR A 238 1.76 21.83 17.82
C THR A 238 1.78 22.94 16.77
N TYR A 239 0.86 22.88 15.82
CA TYR A 239 0.69 23.83 14.73
C TYR A 239 -0.78 24.23 14.63
N THR A 240 -1.03 25.53 14.42
CA THR A 240 -2.32 25.96 13.90
C THR A 240 -2.39 25.70 12.38
N PRO A 241 -3.58 25.58 11.79
CA PRO A 241 -3.70 25.45 10.34
C PRO A 241 -2.99 26.57 9.57
N GLN A 242 -2.98 27.81 10.09
CA GLN A 242 -2.30 28.94 9.46
C GLN A 242 -0.77 28.84 9.53
N LEU A 243 -0.23 28.31 10.64
CA LEU A 243 1.20 28.07 10.76
C LEU A 243 1.64 26.97 9.79
N GLU A 244 0.91 25.86 9.73
CA GLU A 244 1.19 24.78 8.78
C GLU A 244 1.05 25.27 7.33
N ALA A 245 0.01 26.06 7.01
CA ALA A 245 -0.18 26.69 5.70
C ALA A 245 1.00 27.60 5.30
N SER A 246 1.55 28.35 6.25
CA SER A 246 2.68 29.25 6.02
C SER A 246 3.97 28.47 5.71
N VAL A 247 4.26 27.43 6.49
CA VAL A 247 5.40 26.54 6.21
C VAL A 247 5.18 25.80 4.89
N GLY A 248 3.97 25.28 4.64
CA GLY A 248 3.63 24.58 3.41
C GLY A 248 3.77 25.43 2.16
N SER A 249 3.33 26.70 2.20
CA SER A 249 3.46 27.63 1.08
C SER A 249 4.93 28.00 0.80
N ALA A 250 5.72 28.23 1.85
CA ALA A 250 7.15 28.46 1.74
C ALA A 250 7.87 27.24 1.16
N LEU A 251 7.58 26.04 1.68
CA LEU A 251 8.17 24.80 1.21
C LEU A 251 7.77 24.49 -0.24
N ARG A 252 6.50 24.65 -0.62
CA ARG A 252 6.05 24.46 -2.01
C ARG A 252 6.83 25.36 -2.98
N SER A 253 7.01 26.63 -2.64
CA SER A 253 7.78 27.57 -3.46
C SER A 253 9.23 27.11 -3.61
N LEU A 254 9.86 26.70 -2.51
CA LEU A 254 11.21 26.14 -2.50
C LEU A 254 11.32 24.85 -3.33
N MET A 255 10.36 23.93 -3.21
CA MET A 255 10.32 22.67 -3.97
C MET A 255 10.26 22.92 -5.48
N ASN A 256 9.36 23.80 -5.92
CA ASN A 256 9.20 24.14 -7.33
C ASN A 256 10.50 24.73 -7.92
N ASN A 257 11.17 25.61 -7.17
CA ASN A 257 12.40 26.27 -7.60
C ASN A 257 13.66 25.37 -7.54
N ASN A 258 13.58 24.19 -6.93
CA ASN A 258 14.73 23.30 -6.70
C ASN A 258 14.57 21.90 -7.31
N GLY A 259 13.64 21.75 -8.27
CA GLY A 259 13.45 20.49 -8.99
C GLY A 259 12.73 19.40 -8.18
N PHE A 260 11.92 19.79 -7.20
CA PHE A 260 11.06 18.88 -6.40
C PHE A 260 9.57 19.15 -6.62
N GLY A 261 9.19 19.86 -7.69
CA GLY A 261 7.80 20.22 -7.98
C GLY A 261 6.86 19.02 -8.11
N SER A 262 7.37 17.86 -8.54
CA SER A 262 6.60 16.60 -8.64
C SER A 262 6.40 15.88 -7.31
N VAL A 263 7.18 16.21 -6.27
CA VAL A 263 7.01 15.63 -4.94
C VAL A 263 5.73 16.16 -4.31
N LYS A 264 4.91 15.25 -3.78
CA LYS A 264 3.64 15.59 -3.15
C LYS A 264 3.90 16.26 -1.80
N LEU A 265 3.20 17.36 -1.55
CA LEU A 265 3.18 18.00 -0.24
C LEU A 265 1.83 17.68 0.41
N ILE A 266 1.86 16.96 1.51
CA ILE A 266 0.68 16.46 2.22
C ILE A 266 0.52 17.22 3.54
N GLY A 267 -0.70 17.64 3.84
CA GLY A 267 -1.01 18.38 5.07
C GLY A 267 -1.74 17.54 6.11
N TYR A 268 -1.93 18.13 7.28
CA TYR A 268 -2.70 17.63 8.43
C TYR A 268 -2.11 16.42 9.15
N ASP A 269 -1.99 15.26 8.52
CA ASP A 269 -1.34 14.05 9.09
C ASP A 269 -1.75 13.74 10.55
N HIS A 270 -3.07 13.69 10.82
CA HIS A 270 -3.62 13.47 12.16
C HIS A 270 -5.04 12.86 12.14
N ASN A 271 -5.70 12.75 13.29
CA ASN A 271 -6.88 11.89 13.46
C ASN A 271 -8.13 12.28 12.65
N TRP A 272 -8.93 11.29 12.27
CA TRP A 272 -10.23 11.50 11.59
C TRP A 272 -11.18 12.44 12.34
N GLY A 273 -11.10 12.48 13.68
CA GLY A 273 -11.98 13.28 14.53
C GLY A 273 -12.11 14.76 14.13
N ASN A 274 -11.09 15.35 13.49
CA ASN A 274 -11.10 16.76 13.04
C ASN A 274 -11.16 16.92 11.51
N ALA A 275 -11.56 15.89 10.76
CA ALA A 275 -11.54 15.94 9.29
C ALA A 275 -12.36 17.09 8.67
N GLY A 276 -13.41 17.57 9.33
CA GLY A 276 -14.20 18.73 8.87
C GLY A 276 -13.66 20.10 9.27
N THR A 277 -12.57 20.19 10.04
CA THR A 277 -12.10 21.45 10.63
C THR A 277 -10.66 21.79 10.22
N TYR A 278 -9.66 21.17 10.88
CA TYR A 278 -8.24 21.50 10.68
C TYR A 278 -7.81 21.40 9.20
N PRO A 279 -7.95 20.25 8.51
CA PRO A 279 -7.50 20.13 7.13
C PRO A 279 -8.29 21.05 6.18
N VAL A 280 -9.55 21.38 6.51
CA VAL A 280 -10.34 22.34 5.71
C VAL A 280 -9.75 23.74 5.80
N GLN A 281 -9.47 24.21 7.02
CA GLN A 281 -8.85 25.52 7.26
C GLN A 281 -7.43 25.59 6.68
N LEU A 282 -6.68 24.49 6.72
CA LEU A 282 -5.35 24.37 6.13
C LEU A 282 -5.39 24.59 4.60
N ILE A 283 -6.29 23.89 3.91
CA ILE A 283 -6.43 24.02 2.46
C ILE A 283 -6.99 25.40 2.07
N ASP A 284 -7.94 25.96 2.82
CA ASP A 284 -8.43 27.33 2.57
C ASP A 284 -7.30 28.37 2.72
N ALA A 285 -6.38 28.19 3.68
CA ALA A 285 -5.27 29.11 3.91
C ALA A 285 -4.12 28.97 2.89
N ALA A 286 -3.93 27.80 2.28
CA ALA A 286 -2.87 27.55 1.30
C ALA A 286 -3.34 26.60 0.17
N PRO A 287 -4.29 27.03 -0.68
CA PRO A 287 -5.01 26.14 -1.61
C PRO A 287 -4.10 25.49 -2.67
N ASN A 288 -2.98 26.14 -2.99
CA ASN A 288 -2.05 25.68 -4.03
C ASN A 288 -0.79 24.97 -3.46
N ALA A 289 -0.63 24.92 -2.13
CA ALA A 289 0.56 24.32 -1.52
C ALA A 289 0.49 22.79 -1.52
N PHE A 290 -0.65 22.26 -1.08
CA PHE A 290 -0.86 20.85 -0.77
C PHE A 290 -1.55 20.08 -1.89
N ALA A 291 -1.07 18.87 -2.17
CA ALA A 291 -1.74 17.93 -3.08
C ALA A 291 -2.97 17.29 -2.41
N GLY A 292 -2.92 17.12 -1.09
CA GLY A 292 -3.93 16.45 -0.31
C GLY A 292 -3.67 16.53 1.19
N VAL A 293 -4.44 15.78 1.96
CA VAL A 293 -4.29 15.66 3.42
C VAL A 293 -4.20 14.20 3.84
N ALA A 294 -3.63 13.97 5.03
CA ALA A 294 -3.43 12.65 5.61
C ALA A 294 -4.21 12.47 6.92
N PHE A 295 -4.67 11.25 7.16
CA PHE A 295 -5.44 10.88 8.34
C PHE A 295 -4.86 9.69 9.12
N HIS A 296 -5.07 9.72 10.44
CA HIS A 296 -4.73 8.66 11.41
C HIS A 296 -6.00 8.08 12.06
N CYS A 297 -5.86 6.90 12.66
CA CYS A 297 -6.98 6.13 13.22
C CYS A 297 -7.25 6.31 14.72
N TYR A 298 -6.46 7.13 15.43
CA TYR A 298 -6.46 7.08 16.90
C TYR A 298 -7.69 7.73 17.53
N GLU A 299 -8.36 8.64 16.80
CA GLU A 299 -9.60 9.29 17.23
C GLU A 299 -10.56 9.53 16.06
N GLY A 300 -11.85 9.39 16.33
CA GLY A 300 -12.90 9.54 15.32
C GLY A 300 -13.18 8.24 14.55
N SER A 301 -13.78 8.38 13.37
CA SER A 301 -14.17 7.27 12.50
C SER A 301 -13.88 7.57 11.04
N VAL A 302 -13.64 6.51 10.26
CA VAL A 302 -13.23 6.62 8.86
C VAL A 302 -14.17 7.47 8.00
N SER A 303 -15.48 7.42 8.24
CA SER A 303 -16.47 8.18 7.46
C SER A 303 -16.32 9.69 7.59
N GLN A 304 -15.66 10.19 8.64
CA GLN A 304 -15.45 11.63 8.82
C GLN A 304 -14.56 12.23 7.73
N GLN A 305 -13.68 11.46 7.10
CA GLN A 305 -12.85 11.99 6.00
C GLN A 305 -13.68 12.45 4.79
N ASP A 306 -14.94 11.98 4.65
CA ASP A 306 -15.87 12.50 3.63
C ASP A 306 -16.18 13.99 3.83
N GLN A 307 -16.09 14.52 5.06
CA GLN A 307 -16.28 15.95 5.31
C GLN A 307 -15.24 16.79 4.54
N PHE A 308 -13.98 16.35 4.56
CA PHE A 308 -12.92 16.96 3.77
C PHE A 308 -13.10 16.71 2.27
N ARG A 309 -13.31 15.44 1.89
CA ARG A 309 -13.41 15.02 0.48
C ARG A 309 -14.56 15.71 -0.25
N ASN A 310 -15.73 15.84 0.38
CA ASN A 310 -16.88 16.52 -0.22
C ASN A 310 -16.63 18.02 -0.44
N ARG A 311 -15.84 18.65 0.44
CA ARG A 311 -15.45 20.05 0.30
C ARG A 311 -14.37 20.25 -0.77
N TYR A 312 -13.46 19.29 -0.91
CA TYR A 312 -12.31 19.35 -1.82
C TYR A 312 -12.17 18.07 -2.67
N PRO A 313 -13.09 17.82 -3.63
CA PRO A 313 -13.12 16.56 -4.39
C PRO A 313 -11.87 16.33 -5.27
N ASN A 314 -11.11 17.39 -5.55
CA ASN A 314 -9.89 17.34 -6.36
C ASN A 314 -8.62 17.20 -5.51
N LYS A 315 -8.72 17.14 -4.18
CA LYS A 315 -7.59 16.92 -3.28
C LYS A 315 -7.45 15.44 -2.96
N GLU A 316 -6.20 14.99 -2.90
CA GLU A 316 -5.89 13.61 -2.55
C GLU A 316 -6.16 13.38 -1.05
N VAL A 317 -6.58 12.15 -0.71
CA VAL A 317 -6.72 11.70 0.69
C VAL A 317 -5.74 10.55 0.91
N TYR A 318 -5.05 10.59 2.05
CA TYR A 318 -4.09 9.58 2.48
C TYR A 318 -4.48 9.07 3.86
N PHE A 319 -4.32 7.78 4.11
CA PHE A 319 -4.31 7.21 5.45
C PHE A 319 -2.90 6.74 5.76
N THR A 320 -2.25 7.41 6.70
CA THR A 320 -0.77 7.37 6.86
C THR A 320 -0.31 6.70 8.14
N GLU A 321 -1.20 6.49 9.12
CA GLU A 321 -0.79 5.89 10.38
C GLU A 321 -1.94 5.24 11.17
N CYS A 322 -1.64 4.05 11.67
CA CYS A 322 -2.38 3.38 12.73
C CYS A 322 -1.47 2.37 13.41
N SER A 323 -1.61 2.20 14.72
CA SER A 323 -0.79 1.25 15.48
C SER A 323 -1.53 -0.04 15.77
N GLY A 324 -0.82 -1.16 15.62
CA GLY A 324 -1.23 -2.43 16.22
C GLY A 324 -1.11 -2.39 17.73
N THR A 325 -1.91 -3.19 18.45
CA THR A 325 -1.88 -3.25 19.92
C THR A 325 -1.39 -4.62 20.37
N LEU A 326 -0.46 -4.68 21.33
CA LEU A 326 -0.02 -5.96 21.88
C LEU A 326 -1.16 -6.65 22.64
N GLY A 327 -1.29 -7.96 22.45
CA GLY A 327 -2.30 -8.76 23.13
C GLY A 327 -3.74 -8.60 22.63
N SER A 328 -3.99 -7.80 21.58
CA SER A 328 -5.32 -7.71 20.97
C SER A 328 -5.72 -9.01 20.26
N ASP A 329 -7.02 -9.26 20.17
CA ASP A 329 -7.56 -10.42 19.47
C ASP A 329 -7.28 -10.34 17.97
N TRP A 330 -6.87 -11.47 17.39
CA TRP A 330 -6.49 -11.56 15.98
C TRP A 330 -7.64 -11.27 15.04
N TRP A 331 -8.79 -11.91 15.26
CA TRP A 331 -9.86 -11.84 14.29
C TRP A 331 -10.61 -10.52 14.38
N SER A 332 -10.77 -9.99 15.59
CA SER A 332 -11.34 -8.66 15.83
C SER A 332 -10.53 -7.58 15.12
N ASP A 333 -9.20 -7.63 15.20
CA ASP A 333 -8.33 -6.67 14.51
C ASP A 333 -8.37 -6.83 12.99
N ILE A 334 -8.35 -8.06 12.45
CA ILE A 334 -8.48 -8.26 10.99
C ILE A 334 -9.78 -7.62 10.49
N LYS A 335 -10.91 -7.87 11.18
CA LYS A 335 -12.20 -7.25 10.83
C LYS A 335 -12.09 -5.72 10.89
N TRP A 336 -11.57 -5.17 11.98
CA TRP A 336 -11.49 -3.73 12.16
C TRP A 336 -10.55 -3.05 11.14
N TYR A 337 -9.38 -3.63 10.86
CA TYR A 337 -8.45 -3.11 9.85
C TYR A 337 -9.05 -3.13 8.46
N MET A 338 -9.71 -4.21 8.06
CA MET A 338 -10.37 -4.27 6.76
C MET A 338 -11.50 -3.23 6.70
N ASP A 339 -12.35 -3.19 7.72
CA ASP A 339 -13.53 -2.33 7.79
C ASP A 339 -13.21 -0.83 7.82
N ASN A 340 -12.13 -0.43 8.49
CA ASN A 340 -11.81 0.98 8.74
C ASN A 340 -10.61 1.48 7.95
N ILE A 341 -9.58 0.66 7.74
CA ILE A 341 -8.33 1.08 7.10
C ILE A 341 -8.30 0.66 5.64
N PHE A 342 -8.27 -0.64 5.36
CA PHE A 342 -7.86 -1.13 4.06
C PHE A 342 -8.98 -1.13 3.01
N ILE A 343 -10.22 -1.49 3.40
CA ILE A 343 -11.41 -1.24 2.59
C ILE A 343 -11.97 0.14 2.96
N GLY A 344 -12.24 0.37 4.25
CA GLY A 344 -12.91 1.58 4.72
C GLY A 344 -12.30 2.89 4.22
N SER A 345 -11.01 3.15 4.51
CA SER A 345 -10.42 4.44 4.13
C SER A 345 -10.38 4.64 2.62
N VAL A 346 -10.19 3.55 1.85
CA VAL A 346 -10.22 3.58 0.38
C VAL A 346 -11.64 3.82 -0.11
N GLU A 347 -12.66 3.28 0.55
CA GLU A 347 -14.06 3.57 0.26
C GLU A 347 -14.40 5.04 0.41
N HIS A 348 -13.82 5.68 1.42
CA HIS A 348 -13.94 7.10 1.69
C HIS A 348 -12.88 7.97 0.96
N GLY A 349 -12.24 7.44 -0.09
CA GLY A 349 -11.41 8.22 -1.03
C GLY A 349 -9.91 8.21 -0.78
N SER A 350 -9.42 7.49 0.22
CA SER A 350 -7.98 7.34 0.42
C SER A 350 -7.32 6.60 -0.74
N SER A 351 -6.13 7.06 -1.14
CA SER A 351 -5.28 6.40 -2.14
C SER A 351 -4.14 5.60 -1.50
N VAL A 352 -4.01 5.66 -0.17
CA VAL A 352 -2.94 5.03 0.60
C VAL A 352 -3.50 4.41 1.89
N GLY A 353 -2.98 3.27 2.32
CA GLY A 353 -3.27 2.71 3.65
C GLY A 353 -2.00 2.21 4.31
N LEU A 354 -1.57 2.87 5.39
CA LEU A 354 -0.35 2.52 6.12
C LEU A 354 -0.61 2.12 7.57
N MET A 355 0.21 1.20 8.07
CA MET A 355 0.39 0.94 9.49
C MET A 355 1.61 1.69 10.04
N TRP A 356 1.75 1.74 11.37
CA TRP A 356 2.81 2.50 12.02
C TRP A 356 4.17 1.81 11.91
N ASN A 357 4.60 1.01 12.89
CA ASN A 357 5.93 0.39 12.82
C ASN A 357 5.94 -0.84 11.90
N ILE A 358 6.85 -0.87 10.93
CA ILE A 358 7.05 -2.06 10.11
C ILE A 358 7.65 -3.22 10.90
N ALA A 359 8.55 -2.96 11.85
CA ALA A 359 9.16 -4.01 12.67
C ALA A 359 9.36 -3.57 14.13
N LEU A 360 8.94 -4.41 15.06
CA LEU A 360 9.25 -4.32 16.49
C LEU A 360 9.66 -5.70 17.01
N ASP A 361 10.19 -5.79 18.23
CA ASP A 361 10.31 -7.06 18.93
C ASP A 361 8.95 -7.51 19.50
N GLY A 362 8.90 -8.71 20.10
CA GLY A 362 7.67 -9.26 20.66
C GLY A 362 7.08 -8.48 21.85
N ASN A 363 7.81 -7.49 22.38
CA ASN A 363 7.38 -6.60 23.46
C ASN A 363 7.05 -5.18 22.96
N GLY A 364 7.01 -4.96 21.64
CA GLY A 364 6.75 -3.64 21.05
C GLY A 364 7.91 -2.65 21.19
N ASN A 365 9.13 -3.15 21.30
CA ASN A 365 10.36 -2.39 21.50
C ASN A 365 11.30 -2.52 20.29
N PRO A 366 12.37 -1.69 20.21
CA PRO A 366 12.70 -0.58 21.10
C PRO A 366 11.87 0.68 20.83
N LYS A 367 11.72 1.51 21.86
CA LYS A 367 11.14 2.86 21.79
C LYS A 367 12.18 3.89 22.24
N LEU A 368 11.89 5.17 22.03
CA LEU A 368 12.67 6.27 22.57
C LEU A 368 12.77 6.18 24.11
N PRO A 369 13.96 6.23 24.70
CA PRO A 369 14.09 6.18 26.16
C PRO A 369 13.28 7.26 26.86
N GLY A 370 12.46 6.86 27.84
CA GLY A 370 11.61 7.77 28.63
C GLY A 370 10.31 8.19 27.96
N THR A 371 10.02 7.74 26.73
CA THR A 371 8.74 8.01 26.07
C THR A 371 7.58 7.31 26.78
N ASN A 372 6.42 7.97 26.82
CA ASN A 372 5.15 7.32 27.17
C ASN A 372 4.34 6.89 25.93
N SER A 373 4.92 7.02 24.72
CA SER A 373 4.25 6.61 23.48
C SER A 373 3.91 5.12 23.49
N CYS A 374 2.81 4.78 22.83
CA CYS A 374 2.27 3.42 22.83
C CYS A 374 2.14 2.91 24.27
N GLY A 375 1.44 3.68 25.12
CA GLY A 375 1.14 3.32 26.50
C GLY A 375 0.18 2.12 26.60
N GLY A 376 -0.24 1.78 27.82
CA GLY A 376 -1.11 0.62 28.04
C GLY A 376 -0.44 -0.69 27.61
N PRO A 377 -1.10 -1.55 26.80
CA PRO A 377 -0.52 -2.83 26.35
C PRO A 377 0.75 -2.69 25.50
N GLY A 378 0.99 -1.54 24.87
CA GLY A 378 2.09 -1.36 23.93
C GLY A 378 1.67 -1.52 22.47
N CYS A 379 2.52 -1.03 21.56
CA CYS A 379 2.30 -1.14 20.12
C CYS A 379 2.89 -2.43 19.57
N ARG A 380 2.20 -3.03 18.61
CA ARG A 380 2.65 -4.18 17.83
C ARG A 380 3.09 -3.73 16.44
N GLY A 381 4.26 -4.20 15.99
CA GLY A 381 4.74 -3.95 14.64
C GLY A 381 4.08 -4.88 13.62
N VAL A 382 4.10 -4.50 12.34
CA VAL A 382 3.65 -5.38 11.23
C VAL A 382 4.44 -6.70 11.22
N VAL A 383 5.74 -6.61 11.55
CA VAL A 383 6.66 -7.73 11.73
C VAL A 383 7.14 -7.76 13.17
N GLN A 384 7.20 -8.96 13.74
CA GLN A 384 7.95 -9.25 14.95
C GLN A 384 9.33 -9.81 14.56
N ILE A 385 10.41 -9.17 15.03
CA ILE A 385 11.78 -9.68 14.87
C ILE A 385 12.30 -10.17 16.22
N ASN A 386 12.72 -11.42 16.27
CA ASN A 386 13.17 -12.07 17.50
C ASN A 386 14.69 -11.94 17.69
N ASN A 387 15.13 -12.16 18.94
CA ASN A 387 16.55 -12.05 19.28
C ASN A 387 17.42 -13.20 18.74
N ASP A 388 16.80 -14.33 18.39
CA ASP A 388 17.44 -15.50 17.79
C ASP A 388 17.62 -15.40 16.25
N GLY A 389 17.24 -14.28 15.64
CA GLY A 389 17.32 -14.09 14.19
C GLY A 389 16.16 -14.72 13.40
N THR A 390 15.05 -15.08 14.08
CA THR A 390 13.77 -15.43 13.45
C THR A 390 12.84 -14.23 13.36
N TRP A 391 11.77 -14.36 12.56
CA TRP A 391 10.72 -13.35 12.43
C TRP A 391 9.36 -13.99 12.20
N SER A 392 8.30 -13.24 12.49
CA SER A 392 6.92 -13.54 12.11
C SER A 392 6.21 -12.24 11.71
N VAL A 393 5.09 -12.36 10.97
CA VAL A 393 4.23 -11.22 10.63
C VAL A 393 2.93 -11.29 11.42
N ASN A 394 2.37 -10.13 11.76
CA ASN A 394 1.18 -9.99 12.60
C ASN A 394 -0.08 -9.69 11.76
N GLN A 395 -1.26 -9.64 12.39
CA GLN A 395 -2.56 -9.37 11.73
C GLN A 395 -2.58 -8.18 10.79
N GLU A 396 -1.83 -7.13 11.12
CA GLU A 396 -1.65 -5.93 10.29
C GLU A 396 -1.15 -6.27 8.89
N PHE A 397 -0.16 -7.18 8.80
CA PHE A 397 0.37 -7.64 7.52
C PHE A 397 -0.72 -8.35 6.72
N TYR A 398 -1.42 -9.30 7.34
CA TYR A 398 -2.35 -10.15 6.62
C TYR A 398 -3.53 -9.36 6.06
N ALA A 399 -4.10 -8.44 6.84
CA ALA A 399 -5.15 -7.55 6.32
C ALA A 399 -4.65 -6.68 5.15
N MET A 400 -3.46 -6.09 5.30
CA MET A 400 -2.88 -5.19 4.30
C MET A 400 -2.45 -5.87 2.99
N ALA A 401 -1.87 -7.06 3.09
CA ALA A 401 -1.26 -7.77 1.96
C ALA A 401 -2.27 -8.05 0.84
N HIS A 402 -3.53 -8.31 1.21
CA HIS A 402 -4.63 -8.55 0.27
C HIS A 402 -4.89 -7.35 -0.66
N LEU A 403 -4.86 -6.12 -0.12
CA LEU A 403 -5.08 -4.88 -0.88
C LEU A 403 -3.87 -4.55 -1.76
N SER A 404 -2.68 -4.72 -1.20
CA SER A 404 -1.44 -4.51 -1.94
C SER A 404 -1.37 -5.43 -3.16
N LYS A 405 -1.59 -6.73 -2.96
CA LYS A 405 -1.59 -7.73 -4.05
C LYS A 405 -2.62 -7.42 -5.13
N ALA A 406 -3.81 -6.95 -4.75
CA ALA A 406 -4.88 -6.62 -5.68
C ALA A 406 -4.55 -5.41 -6.60
N THR A 407 -3.56 -4.59 -6.22
CA THR A 407 -3.31 -3.26 -6.81
C THR A 407 -1.90 -3.05 -7.35
N ILE A 408 -0.95 -3.96 -7.14
CA ILE A 408 0.39 -3.88 -7.77
C ILE A 408 0.30 -3.92 -9.30
N PRO A 409 1.14 -3.20 -10.06
CA PRO A 409 1.12 -3.28 -11.52
C PRO A 409 1.36 -4.71 -12.00
N LYS A 410 0.65 -5.11 -13.06
CA LYS A 410 0.84 -6.44 -13.65
C LYS A 410 2.12 -6.52 -14.50
N ASP A 411 2.47 -5.43 -15.16
CA ASP A 411 3.66 -5.31 -16.00
C ASP A 411 4.65 -4.32 -15.42
N ALA A 412 5.93 -4.51 -15.75
CA ALA A 412 6.95 -3.51 -15.47
C ALA A 412 6.57 -2.17 -16.13
N GLY A 413 6.60 -1.09 -15.34
CA GLY A 413 6.22 0.26 -15.78
C GLY A 413 4.71 0.47 -15.94
N GLY A 414 3.87 -0.53 -15.64
CA GLY A 414 2.42 -0.41 -15.70
C GLY A 414 1.84 0.45 -14.56
N PRO A 415 0.59 0.91 -14.69
CA PRO A 415 -0.08 1.64 -13.63
C PRO A 415 -0.46 0.72 -12.45
N PHE A 416 -0.58 1.32 -11.27
CA PHE A 416 -1.20 0.67 -10.12
C PHE A 416 -2.71 0.54 -10.33
N GLY A 417 -3.36 -0.26 -9.47
CA GLY A 417 -4.81 -0.41 -9.47
C GLY A 417 -5.54 0.91 -9.28
N GLN A 418 -6.62 1.08 -10.03
CA GLN A 418 -7.59 2.14 -9.87
C GLN A 418 -8.85 1.55 -9.26
N ARG A 419 -9.44 2.23 -8.27
CA ARG A 419 -10.66 1.74 -7.64
C ARG A 419 -11.82 1.82 -8.64
N ILE A 420 -12.66 0.80 -8.65
CA ILE A 420 -13.92 0.75 -9.41
C ILE A 420 -15.09 0.53 -8.47
N SER A 421 -16.30 0.85 -8.91
CA SER A 421 -17.51 0.66 -8.12
C SER A 421 -17.86 -0.82 -7.99
N VAL A 422 -18.27 -1.20 -6.79
CA VAL A 422 -18.82 -2.52 -6.47
C VAL A 422 -20.03 -2.35 -5.56
N SER A 423 -21.03 -3.20 -5.71
CA SER A 423 -22.17 -3.27 -4.80
C SER A 423 -22.44 -4.71 -4.38
N VAL A 424 -22.95 -4.91 -3.16
CA VAL A 424 -23.27 -6.23 -2.62
C VAL A 424 -24.78 -6.32 -2.34
N GLY A 425 -25.43 -7.27 -3.00
CA GLY A 425 -26.83 -7.65 -2.80
C GLY A 425 -26.99 -9.07 -2.27
N GLY A 426 -28.22 -9.60 -2.32
CA GLY A 426 -28.58 -10.92 -1.79
C GLY A 426 -28.92 -10.91 -0.29
N GLN A 427 -29.34 -12.07 0.23
CA GLN A 427 -29.82 -12.22 1.61
C GLN A 427 -28.70 -12.09 2.66
N LEU A 428 -27.47 -12.43 2.30
CA LEU A 428 -26.27 -12.31 3.15
C LEU A 428 -25.36 -11.16 2.72
N ASN A 429 -25.89 -10.09 2.11
CA ASN A 429 -25.07 -8.93 1.73
C ASN A 429 -24.28 -8.34 2.92
N TRP A 430 -24.91 -8.31 4.10
CA TRP A 430 -24.33 -7.77 5.33
C TRP A 430 -23.08 -8.52 5.77
N ALA A 431 -22.89 -9.77 5.34
CA ALA A 431 -21.76 -10.60 5.72
C ALA A 431 -20.46 -10.24 4.99
N LEU A 432 -20.54 -9.43 3.92
CA LEU A 432 -19.40 -9.16 3.05
C LEU A 432 -19.04 -7.67 3.06
N ARG A 433 -17.76 -7.37 3.23
CA ARG A 433 -17.16 -6.08 2.83
C ARG A 433 -16.30 -6.32 1.60
N VAL A 434 -16.54 -5.54 0.54
CA VAL A 434 -15.98 -5.81 -0.79
C VAL A 434 -15.42 -4.52 -1.37
N ILE A 435 -14.24 -4.61 -1.96
CA ILE A 435 -13.67 -3.54 -2.78
C ILE A 435 -13.12 -4.10 -4.10
N GLY A 436 -13.29 -3.34 -5.18
CA GLY A 436 -12.85 -3.70 -6.52
C GLY A 436 -11.82 -2.75 -7.10
N PHE A 437 -10.94 -3.30 -7.93
CA PHE A 437 -9.91 -2.55 -8.65
C PHE A 437 -9.79 -2.99 -10.10
N ALA A 438 -9.49 -2.04 -10.98
CA ALA A 438 -9.01 -2.28 -12.34
C ALA A 438 -7.52 -1.90 -12.41
N THR A 439 -6.66 -2.81 -12.83
CA THR A 439 -5.23 -2.56 -13.09
C THR A 439 -4.98 -2.66 -14.58
N HIS A 440 -4.82 -1.50 -15.22
CA HIS A 440 -4.46 -1.41 -16.62
C HIS A 440 -3.04 -1.92 -16.87
N ARG A 441 -2.76 -2.24 -18.14
CA ARG A 441 -1.50 -2.83 -18.60
C ARG A 441 -0.65 -1.77 -19.29
N THR A 442 0.65 -2.01 -19.40
CA THR A 442 1.56 -1.08 -20.12
C THR A 442 1.15 -0.95 -21.59
N ASN A 443 0.76 -2.07 -22.22
CA ASN A 443 0.10 -2.06 -23.51
C ASN A 443 -1.42 -1.96 -23.33
N SER A 444 -2.02 -0.87 -23.79
CA SER A 444 -3.47 -0.63 -23.70
C SER A 444 -4.35 -1.66 -24.43
N ALA A 445 -3.76 -2.48 -25.32
CA ALA A 445 -4.44 -3.57 -26.00
C ALA A 445 -4.52 -4.87 -25.16
N ASP A 446 -3.67 -5.02 -24.14
CA ASP A 446 -3.70 -6.19 -23.26
C ASP A 446 -4.91 -6.15 -22.33
N TRP A 447 -5.38 -7.32 -21.92
CA TRP A 447 -6.52 -7.42 -21.01
C TRP A 447 -6.20 -6.79 -19.65
N VAL A 448 -7.15 -5.98 -19.18
CA VAL A 448 -7.11 -5.32 -17.88
C VAL A 448 -7.28 -6.39 -16.80
N ARG A 449 -6.53 -6.28 -15.70
CA ARG A 449 -6.74 -7.13 -14.52
C ARG A 449 -7.82 -6.51 -13.65
N TYR A 450 -8.85 -7.28 -13.33
CA TYR A 450 -9.88 -6.91 -12.38
C TYR A 450 -9.70 -7.72 -11.11
N SER A 451 -9.63 -7.04 -9.97
CA SER A 451 -9.37 -7.67 -8.67
C SER A 451 -10.51 -7.34 -7.70
N LEU A 452 -10.88 -8.32 -6.88
CA LEU A 452 -11.75 -8.14 -5.72
C LEU A 452 -10.98 -8.50 -4.45
N VAL A 453 -11.17 -7.68 -3.41
CA VAL A 453 -10.84 -8.07 -2.03
C VAL A 453 -12.13 -8.15 -1.23
N VAL A 454 -12.36 -9.27 -0.59
CA VAL A 454 -13.61 -9.62 0.12
C VAL A 454 -13.27 -10.04 1.54
N LEU A 455 -13.75 -9.30 2.53
CA LEU A 455 -13.87 -9.78 3.90
C LEU A 455 -15.24 -10.47 4.03
N ASN A 456 -15.26 -11.76 4.36
CA ASN A 456 -16.43 -12.44 4.89
C ASN A 456 -16.30 -12.51 6.42
N TRP A 457 -17.17 -11.79 7.12
CA TRP A 457 -17.24 -11.77 8.58
C TRP A 457 -18.52 -12.41 9.13
N ASN A 458 -19.11 -13.36 8.40
CA ASN A 458 -20.26 -14.15 8.87
C ASN A 458 -19.84 -15.11 10.00
N ASP A 459 -19.54 -14.58 11.17
CA ASP A 459 -19.04 -15.30 12.34
C ASP A 459 -20.04 -15.35 13.51
N GLN A 460 -21.22 -14.72 13.36
CA GLN A 460 -22.24 -14.60 14.41
C GLN A 460 -23.66 -14.98 13.96
N GLY A 461 -23.81 -15.91 13.01
CA GLY A 461 -25.12 -16.37 12.55
C GLY A 461 -25.97 -16.93 13.70
N GLY A 462 -27.01 -16.20 14.13
CA GLY A 462 -27.92 -16.59 15.21
C GLY A 462 -27.55 -16.11 16.62
N GLY A 463 -26.62 -15.15 16.76
CA GLY A 463 -26.24 -14.56 18.05
C GLY A 463 -25.20 -15.35 18.85
N SER A 464 -24.66 -16.43 18.27
CA SER A 464 -23.56 -17.22 18.82
C SER A 464 -22.44 -17.36 17.78
N TRP A 465 -21.21 -17.63 18.26
CA TRP A 465 -20.05 -17.84 17.40
C TRP A 465 -20.29 -19.01 16.44
N ASN A 466 -20.46 -18.71 15.16
CA ASN A 466 -20.78 -19.68 14.11
C ASN A 466 -20.23 -19.20 12.75
N PRO A 467 -18.92 -19.38 12.48
CA PRO A 467 -18.31 -19.00 11.21
C PRO A 467 -18.86 -19.80 10.03
N GLN A 468 -19.53 -19.11 9.10
CA GLN A 468 -20.16 -19.71 7.93
C GLN A 468 -19.62 -19.11 6.63
N SER A 469 -19.20 -19.97 5.71
CA SER A 469 -18.87 -19.54 4.35
C SER A 469 -20.09 -18.99 3.64
N VAL A 470 -19.91 -18.01 2.76
CA VAL A 470 -21.00 -17.42 1.98
C VAL A 470 -20.82 -17.80 0.51
N ARG A 471 -21.79 -18.52 -0.06
CA ARG A 471 -21.84 -18.79 -1.50
C ARG A 471 -22.28 -17.52 -2.22
N THR A 472 -21.41 -16.95 -3.03
CA THR A 472 -21.59 -15.61 -3.62
C THR A 472 -21.51 -15.66 -5.13
N THR A 473 -22.44 -14.95 -5.78
CA THR A 473 -22.36 -14.64 -7.21
C THR A 473 -21.50 -13.40 -7.42
N ILE A 474 -20.67 -13.39 -8.47
CA ILE A 474 -19.88 -12.24 -8.92
C ILE A 474 -20.35 -11.90 -10.33
N GLU A 475 -21.08 -10.79 -10.47
CA GLU A 475 -21.59 -10.25 -11.72
C GLU A 475 -20.55 -9.30 -12.33
N PHE A 476 -20.18 -9.54 -13.59
CA PHE A 476 -19.30 -8.67 -14.36
C PHE A 476 -19.68 -8.69 -15.83
N ARG A 477 -20.05 -7.52 -16.38
CA ARG A 477 -20.43 -7.32 -17.78
C ARG A 477 -21.46 -8.32 -18.33
N GLY A 478 -22.51 -8.59 -17.53
CA GLY A 478 -23.62 -9.46 -17.91
C GLY A 478 -23.30 -10.96 -17.85
N LEU A 479 -22.16 -11.34 -17.29
CA LEU A 479 -21.80 -12.71 -16.96
C LEU A 479 -21.63 -12.86 -15.45
N GLN A 480 -21.77 -14.10 -14.97
CA GLN A 480 -21.63 -14.43 -13.56
C GLN A 480 -20.54 -15.47 -13.32
N ALA A 481 -19.80 -15.33 -12.23
CA ALA A 481 -19.01 -16.40 -11.62
C ALA A 481 -19.59 -16.74 -10.24
N THR A 482 -19.35 -17.95 -9.73
CA THR A 482 -19.75 -18.31 -8.36
C THR A 482 -18.54 -18.73 -7.56
N TYR A 483 -18.41 -18.16 -6.35
CA TYR A 483 -17.38 -18.52 -5.40
C TYR A 483 -17.94 -18.61 -3.97
N THR A 484 -17.46 -19.57 -3.20
CA THR A 484 -17.83 -19.70 -1.78
C THR A 484 -16.74 -19.08 -0.92
N PHE A 485 -16.97 -17.88 -0.40
CA PHE A 485 -16.01 -17.16 0.42
C PHE A 485 -15.97 -17.76 1.83
N PRO A 486 -14.84 -18.32 2.31
CA PRO A 486 -14.71 -18.71 3.72
C PRO A 486 -14.68 -17.46 4.61
N VAL A 487 -15.00 -17.62 5.90
CA VAL A 487 -14.85 -16.53 6.88
C VAL A 487 -13.38 -16.16 6.98
N GLY A 488 -13.07 -14.90 6.71
CA GLY A 488 -11.71 -14.46 6.40
C GLY A 488 -11.66 -13.38 5.33
N VAL A 489 -10.45 -13.08 4.88
CA VAL A 489 -10.18 -12.19 3.75
C VAL A 489 -9.79 -13.04 2.55
N THR A 490 -10.42 -12.78 1.40
CA THR A 490 -10.07 -13.40 0.12
C THR A 490 -9.75 -12.30 -0.90
N THR A 491 -8.62 -12.45 -1.60
CA THR A 491 -8.35 -11.67 -2.82
C THR A 491 -8.43 -12.61 -4.00
N LEU A 492 -9.10 -12.19 -5.07
CA LEU A 492 -9.12 -12.91 -6.34
C LEU A 492 -9.05 -11.94 -7.51
N TRP A 493 -8.64 -12.41 -8.68
CA TRP A 493 -8.67 -11.60 -9.89
C TRP A 493 -8.92 -12.41 -11.15
N TRP A 494 -9.33 -11.70 -12.20
CA TRP A 494 -9.47 -12.19 -13.57
C TRP A 494 -8.99 -11.13 -14.56
N PHE A 495 -8.92 -11.50 -15.83
CA PHE A 495 -8.57 -10.60 -16.91
C PHE A 495 -9.74 -10.47 -17.88
N ALA A 496 -9.97 -9.25 -18.38
CA ALA A 496 -10.97 -8.99 -19.40
C ALA A 496 -10.52 -7.91 -20.40
N PRO A 497 -11.05 -7.90 -21.64
CA PRO A 497 -10.74 -6.87 -22.63
C PRO A 497 -11.09 -5.46 -22.13
N ASN A 498 -10.38 -4.45 -22.62
CA ASN A 498 -10.68 -3.05 -22.31
C ASN A 498 -12.09 -2.67 -22.83
N ASN A 499 -12.81 -1.75 -22.16
CA ASN A 499 -14.20 -1.38 -22.49
C ASN A 499 -14.37 -0.92 -23.95
N ASN A 500 -13.39 -0.20 -24.50
CA ASN A 500 -13.39 0.22 -25.92
C ASN A 500 -13.32 -0.97 -26.90
N GLN A 501 -12.76 -2.12 -26.47
CA GLN A 501 -12.74 -3.35 -27.24
C GLN A 501 -13.97 -4.22 -26.97
N PHE A 502 -14.55 -4.17 -25.77
CA PHE A 502 -15.75 -4.92 -25.42
C PHE A 502 -16.96 -4.51 -26.29
N ALA A 503 -17.12 -3.22 -26.56
CA ALA A 503 -18.14 -2.70 -27.47
C ALA A 503 -17.98 -3.18 -28.93
N GLN A 504 -16.75 -3.51 -29.38
CA GLN A 504 -16.54 -4.11 -30.70
C GLN A 504 -16.89 -5.60 -30.73
N VAL A 505 -16.71 -6.31 -29.61
CA VAL A 505 -17.04 -7.74 -29.51
C VAL A 505 -18.55 -7.96 -29.32
N SER A 506 -19.26 -7.05 -28.65
CA SER A 506 -20.72 -7.15 -28.47
C SER A 506 -21.53 -6.76 -29.70
N ASN A 507 -20.93 -6.02 -30.66
CA ASN A 507 -21.60 -5.57 -31.89
C ASN A 507 -21.38 -6.45 -33.11
N THR A 508 -20.55 -7.49 -33.06
CA THR A 508 -20.45 -8.46 -34.16
C THR A 508 -21.57 -9.50 -34.07
N THR A 509 -22.72 -9.13 -34.61
CA THR A 509 -23.62 -10.12 -35.25
C THR A 509 -22.86 -10.74 -36.43
N ILE A 510 -23.11 -12.03 -36.68
CA ILE A 510 -22.44 -12.88 -37.67
C ILE A 510 -22.50 -12.24 -39.07
N GLU A 511 -21.43 -11.59 -39.53
CA GLU A 511 -21.14 -11.45 -40.97
C GLU A 511 -19.63 -11.55 -41.21
N ASN A 512 -19.30 -12.29 -42.28
CA ASN A 512 -17.97 -12.78 -42.64
C ASN A 512 -17.00 -11.68 -43.11
N THR A 513 -15.70 -12.00 -43.02
CA THR A 513 -14.49 -11.30 -43.55
C THR A 513 -14.12 -10.02 -42.77
N ILE A 514 -12.88 -9.70 -42.34
CA ILE A 514 -11.54 -9.64 -42.98
C ILE A 514 -10.45 -9.72 -41.84
N PRO A 515 -9.16 -9.34 -42.06
CA PRO A 515 -7.97 -10.17 -42.21
C PRO A 515 -7.21 -10.51 -40.91
N ILE A 516 -6.39 -11.57 -41.00
CA ILE A 516 -5.59 -12.17 -39.92
C ILE A 516 -4.42 -11.26 -39.54
N SER A 517 -4.41 -10.76 -38.30
CA SER A 517 -3.23 -10.27 -37.60
C SER A 517 -2.81 -11.31 -36.55
N THR A 518 -1.61 -11.85 -36.69
CA THR A 518 -1.02 -12.85 -35.77
C THR A 518 -0.25 -12.13 -34.68
N ASP A 519 -0.90 -11.78 -33.58
CA ASP A 519 -0.23 -11.55 -32.31
C ASP A 519 -1.14 -12.00 -31.17
N GLN A 520 -1.00 -13.28 -30.79
CA GLN A 520 -1.63 -13.86 -29.61
C GLN A 520 -0.66 -13.78 -28.43
N LYS A 521 -0.99 -12.96 -27.42
CA LYS A 521 -0.58 -13.17 -26.03
C LYS A 521 -1.84 -13.15 -25.15
N ALA A 522 -2.49 -14.30 -25.03
CA ALA A 522 -3.59 -14.53 -24.10
C ALA A 522 -3.16 -15.57 -23.07
N GLN A 523 -3.51 -15.30 -21.81
CA GLN A 523 -3.49 -16.18 -20.63
C GLN A 523 -2.33 -17.19 -20.56
N GLU A 524 -1.25 -16.82 -19.87
CA GLU A 524 -0.38 -17.84 -19.27
C GLU A 524 -0.72 -17.99 -17.78
N PRO A 525 -1.31 -19.14 -17.37
CA PRO A 525 -1.36 -19.53 -15.97
C PRO A 525 0.05 -19.85 -15.44
N LEU A 526 0.24 -19.75 -14.13
CA LEU A 526 1.46 -20.21 -13.44
C LEU A 526 1.66 -21.72 -13.68
N ALA A 527 2.47 -22.07 -14.68
CA ALA A 527 3.06 -23.39 -14.79
C ALA A 527 4.35 -23.46 -13.97
N PHE A 528 4.44 -24.48 -13.12
CA PHE A 528 5.62 -24.87 -12.35
C PHE A 528 6.92 -24.80 -13.19
N PHE A 529 7.77 -23.79 -12.97
CA PHE A 529 9.16 -23.85 -13.40
C PHE A 529 10.00 -24.60 -12.36
N SER A 530 10.01 -25.93 -12.48
CA SER A 530 11.09 -26.76 -11.94
C SER A 530 12.03 -27.10 -13.10
N LYS A 531 13.32 -26.76 -12.89
CA LYS A 531 14.52 -27.14 -13.66
C LYS A 531 14.86 -26.29 -14.89
N THR A 532 15.85 -25.43 -14.69
CA THR A 532 17.12 -25.51 -15.43
C THR A 532 18.23 -24.83 -14.61
N LYS A 533 18.90 -25.62 -13.76
CA LYS A 533 20.30 -25.35 -13.42
C LYS A 533 21.11 -25.78 -14.63
N HIS A 534 21.86 -24.88 -15.26
CA HIS A 534 23.26 -25.04 -15.68
C HIS A 534 23.62 -23.93 -16.67
N SER A 535 24.44 -22.98 -16.21
CA SER A 535 25.56 -22.37 -16.94
C SER A 535 25.81 -20.99 -16.32
N PHE A 536 26.82 -20.89 -15.46
CA PHE A 536 27.68 -19.72 -15.28
C PHE A 536 28.76 -20.10 -14.25
N LYS A 537 29.80 -20.77 -14.74
CA LYS A 537 31.11 -20.86 -14.09
C LYS A 537 32.16 -20.85 -15.19
N GLN A 538 32.68 -19.67 -15.51
CA GLN A 538 34.07 -19.45 -15.88
C GLN A 538 34.27 -17.97 -16.20
N PHE A 539 34.58 -17.19 -15.18
CA PHE A 539 35.43 -16.01 -15.34
C PHE A 539 36.22 -15.85 -14.04
N GLY A 540 37.54 -15.93 -14.15
CA GLY A 540 38.49 -15.63 -13.08
C GLY A 540 39.24 -16.85 -12.54
N HIS A 541 40.39 -17.17 -13.12
CA HIS A 541 41.64 -17.16 -12.34
C HIS A 541 42.91 -17.17 -13.20
N GLN A 542 43.80 -16.25 -12.80
CA GLN A 542 45.26 -16.35 -12.75
C GLN A 542 46.09 -16.20 -14.04
N LEU A 543 46.42 -14.93 -14.29
CA LEU A 543 47.81 -14.50 -14.48
C LEU A 543 48.53 -14.54 -13.12
N ALA A 544 49.56 -15.38 -12.99
CA ALA A 544 50.82 -15.06 -12.31
C ALA A 544 51.79 -16.26 -12.39
N GLN A 545 53.07 -15.92 -12.63
CA GLN A 545 54.27 -16.75 -12.51
C GLN A 545 54.72 -17.57 -13.75
N ARG A 546 55.37 -16.87 -14.67
CA ARG A 546 56.68 -17.28 -15.19
C ARG A 546 57.69 -16.20 -14.80
N PHE A 547 58.63 -16.54 -13.91
CA PHE A 547 60.07 -16.26 -13.99
C PHE A 547 60.72 -16.64 -12.64
N LYS A 548 61.63 -17.63 -12.73
CA LYS A 548 62.51 -18.23 -11.72
C LYS A 548 61.92 -19.35 -10.87
#